data_AF-A0A7W3W7V3-F1
#
_entry.id   AF-A0A7W3W7V3-F1
#
_cell.length_a   1.000
_cell.length_b   1.000
_cell.length_c   1.000
_cell.angle_alpha   90.00
_cell.angle_beta   90.00
_cell.angle_gamma   90.00
#
_symmetry.space_group_name_H-M   'P 1'
#
loop_
_entity.id
_entity.type
_entity.pdbx_description
1 polymer ?
#
loop_
_entity_poly.entity_id
_entity_poly.type
_entity_poly.pdbx_seq_one_letter_code
_entity_poly.pdbx_strand_id
1 'polypeptide(L)'
;RLGIKVLPPDVNESALRFAAVGNDIRFGLGAVRNVGANVVESIIKMREEKGKYSSFTEFLDKSELVACNKRVIESLIKAGAFDSMGHTRLSMIQVHEDAVEAVVPLKRQEAMG
;
A
#
# COMPACT_ATOMS: atom_id res chain seq x y z
N ARG A 1 9.32 -21.43 -20.54
CA ARG A 1 8.60 -20.50 -19.62
C ARG A 1 7.10 -20.67 -19.85
N LEU A 2 6.27 -20.70 -18.80
CA LEU A 2 4.83 -21.04 -18.87
C LEU A 2 3.90 -19.91 -19.38
N GLY A 3 4.43 -18.77 -19.81
CA GLY A 3 3.61 -17.63 -20.29
C GLY A 3 2.90 -16.81 -19.20
N ILE A 4 2.92 -17.28 -17.95
CA ILE A 4 2.32 -16.60 -16.78
C ILE A 4 3.16 -15.38 -16.39
N LYS A 5 2.53 -14.21 -16.26
CA LYS A 5 3.16 -13.00 -15.73
C LYS A 5 2.95 -12.92 -14.22
N VAL A 6 3.97 -12.40 -13.54
CA VAL A 6 3.84 -11.98 -12.14
C VAL A 6 3.60 -10.47 -12.16
N LEU A 7 2.37 -10.07 -11.90
CA LEU A 7 1.97 -8.67 -11.78
C LEU A 7 2.54 -8.09 -10.47
N PRO A 8 2.98 -6.82 -10.45
CA PRO A 8 3.44 -6.17 -9.23
C PRO A 8 2.36 -6.18 -8.14
N PRO A 9 2.73 -5.96 -6.87
CA PRO A 9 1.74 -5.70 -5.83
C PRO A 9 0.99 -4.41 -6.17
N ASP A 10 -0.20 -4.27 -5.59
CA ASP A 10 -1.09 -3.11 -5.75
C ASP A 10 -1.95 -3.00 -4.49
N VAL A 11 -1.94 -1.85 -3.81
CA VAL A 11 -2.72 -1.63 -2.58
C VAL A 11 -4.23 -1.74 -2.78
N ASN A 12 -4.74 -1.56 -4.00
CA ASN A 12 -6.16 -1.66 -4.34
C ASN A 12 -6.63 -3.08 -4.73
N GLU A 13 -5.70 -3.99 -5.04
CA GLU A 13 -6.07 -5.29 -5.61
C GLU A 13 -5.34 -6.50 -5.01
N SER A 14 -4.15 -6.30 -4.43
CA SER A 14 -3.36 -7.40 -3.88
C SER A 14 -3.88 -7.85 -2.52
N ALA A 15 -3.75 -9.14 -2.24
CA ALA A 15 -4.05 -9.75 -0.95
C ALA A 15 -2.77 -9.93 -0.12
N LEU A 16 -2.90 -10.53 1.06
CA LEU A 16 -1.76 -10.91 1.91
C LEU A 16 -0.78 -11.84 1.17
N ARG A 17 -1.32 -12.86 0.51
CA ARG A 17 -0.57 -13.85 -0.24
C ARG A 17 -0.73 -13.61 -1.75
N PHE A 18 0.13 -14.26 -2.53
CA PHE A 18 -0.02 -14.29 -3.98
C PHE A 18 -1.40 -14.84 -4.36
N ALA A 19 -2.00 -14.25 -5.38
CA ALA A 19 -3.34 -14.61 -5.84
C ALA A 19 -3.38 -14.73 -7.36
N ALA A 20 -4.16 -15.68 -7.87
CA ALA A 20 -4.43 -15.79 -9.29
C ALA A 20 -5.34 -14.63 -9.74
N VAL A 21 -4.99 -13.98 -10.85
CA VAL A 21 -5.82 -12.95 -11.49
C VAL A 21 -5.87 -13.22 -12.99
N GLY A 22 -7.01 -13.77 -13.43
CA GLY A 22 -7.14 -14.28 -14.80
C GLY A 22 -6.12 -15.38 -15.06
N ASN A 23 -5.23 -15.16 -16.03
CA ASN A 23 -4.15 -16.08 -16.39
C ASN A 23 -2.80 -15.76 -15.73
N ASP A 24 -2.75 -14.69 -14.94
CA ASP A 24 -1.54 -14.17 -14.30
C ASP A 24 -1.58 -14.33 -12.78
N ILE A 25 -0.46 -14.06 -12.11
CA ILE A 25 -0.35 -14.09 -10.65
C ILE A 25 -0.07 -12.68 -10.15
N ARG A 26 -0.88 -12.18 -9.20
CA ARG A 26 -0.62 -10.95 -8.47
C ARG A 26 0.33 -11.20 -7.31
N PHE A 27 1.34 -10.35 -7.17
CA PHE A 27 2.23 -10.38 -6.03
C PHE A 27 1.47 -10.05 -4.72
N GLY A 28 1.68 -10.85 -3.67
CA GLY A 28 1.06 -10.60 -2.36
C GLY A 28 1.74 -9.44 -1.62
N LEU A 29 0.97 -8.56 -0.99
CA LEU A 29 1.53 -7.43 -0.20
C LEU A 29 2.38 -7.93 0.97
N GLY A 30 2.05 -9.09 1.55
CA GLY A 30 2.83 -9.69 2.64
C GLY A 30 4.20 -10.22 2.21
N ALA A 31 4.46 -10.33 0.90
CA ALA A 31 5.78 -10.69 0.37
C ALA A 31 6.67 -9.45 0.13
N VAL A 32 6.15 -8.23 0.32
CA VAL A 32 6.95 -7.01 0.24
C VAL A 32 7.79 -6.85 1.51
N ARG A 33 9.10 -6.68 1.35
CA ARG A 33 10.03 -6.51 2.48
C ARG A 33 9.56 -5.37 3.39
N ASN A 34 9.63 -5.57 4.70
CA ASN A 34 9.21 -4.62 5.74
C ASN A 34 7.69 -4.37 5.84
N VAL A 35 6.86 -5.08 5.10
CA VAL A 35 5.39 -4.97 5.19
C VAL A 35 4.85 -6.16 5.99
N GLY A 36 4.39 -5.90 7.21
CA GLY A 36 3.85 -6.93 8.12
C GLY A 36 2.41 -7.34 7.76
N ALA A 37 1.99 -8.54 8.19
CA ALA A 37 0.63 -9.04 7.92
C ALA A 37 -0.46 -8.09 8.45
N ASN A 38 -0.27 -7.52 9.64
CA ASN A 38 -1.15 -6.53 10.25
C ASN A 38 -1.29 -5.24 9.41
N VAL A 39 -0.22 -4.81 8.74
CA VAL A 39 -0.26 -3.67 7.80
C VAL A 39 -1.15 -4.02 6.61
N VAL A 40 -0.98 -5.21 6.05
CA VAL A 40 -1.74 -5.65 4.88
C VAL A 40 -3.22 -5.82 5.21
N GLU A 41 -3.53 -6.44 6.34
CA GLU A 41 -4.89 -6.58 6.84
C GLU A 41 -5.58 -5.22 7.01
N SER A 42 -4.86 -4.24 7.59
CA SER A 42 -5.34 -2.85 7.68
C SER A 42 -5.61 -2.24 6.31
N ILE A 43 -4.68 -2.36 5.34
CA ILE A 43 -4.88 -1.85 3.97
C ILE A 43 -6.12 -2.47 3.30
N ILE A 44 -6.31 -3.79 3.45
CA ILE A 44 -7.46 -4.50 2.90
C ILE A 44 -8.76 -4.03 3.56
N LYS A 45 -8.78 -3.95 4.89
CA LYS A 45 -9.92 -3.44 5.65
C LYS A 45 -10.29 -2.02 5.20
N MET A 46 -9.31 -1.11 5.13
CA MET A 46 -9.57 0.29 4.81
C MET A 46 -10.08 0.50 3.39
N ARG A 47 -9.59 -0.26 2.39
CA ARG A 47 -10.14 -0.16 1.02
C ARG A 47 -11.52 -0.78 0.86
N GLU A 48 -11.88 -1.73 1.73
CA GLU A 48 -13.22 -2.33 1.77
C GLU A 48 -14.22 -1.38 2.46
N GLU A 49 -13.82 -0.76 3.57
CA GLU A 49 -14.68 0.14 4.36
C GLU A 49 -14.80 1.55 3.75
N LYS A 50 -13.68 2.13 3.28
CA LYS A 50 -13.62 3.51 2.76
C LYS A 50 -13.50 3.59 1.23
N GLY A 51 -13.59 2.46 0.55
CA GLY A 51 -13.39 2.34 -0.88
C GLY A 51 -11.92 2.43 -1.30
N LYS A 52 -11.67 2.16 -2.59
CA LYS A 52 -10.32 2.18 -3.19
C LYS A 52 -9.61 3.53 -3.02
N TYR A 53 -8.29 3.49 -3.11
CA TYR A 53 -7.40 4.64 -3.09
C TYR A 53 -7.18 5.14 -4.52
N SER A 54 -7.51 6.40 -4.80
CA SER A 54 -7.30 7.08 -6.08
C SER A 54 -5.94 7.74 -6.20
N SER A 55 -5.27 8.03 -5.09
CA SER A 55 -3.95 8.67 -5.06
C SER A 55 -3.13 8.25 -3.84
N PHE A 56 -1.83 8.58 -3.85
CA PHE A 56 -0.94 8.35 -2.72
C PHE A 56 -1.37 9.14 -1.47
N THR A 57 -1.85 10.38 -1.65
CA THR A 57 -2.38 11.19 -0.55
C THR A 57 -3.63 10.56 0.03
N GLU A 58 -4.58 10.13 -0.80
CA GLU A 58 -5.80 9.47 -0.32
C GLU A 58 -5.48 8.14 0.39
N PHE A 59 -4.42 7.43 -0.02
CA PHE A 59 -3.93 6.28 0.72
C PHE A 59 -3.53 6.64 2.15
N LEU A 60 -2.75 7.70 2.35
CA LEU A 60 -2.36 8.17 3.69
C LEU A 60 -3.56 8.65 4.50
N ASP A 61 -4.51 9.33 3.86
CA ASP A 61 -5.70 9.87 4.52
C ASP A 61 -6.68 8.77 4.98
N LYS A 62 -6.85 7.71 4.18
CA LYS A 62 -7.78 6.62 4.52
C LYS A 62 -7.17 5.60 5.47
N SER A 63 -5.85 5.41 5.43
CA SER A 63 -5.15 4.33 6.16
C SER A 63 -5.13 4.52 7.67
N GLU A 64 -5.09 3.40 8.40
CA GLU A 64 -4.83 3.41 9.85
C GLU A 64 -3.34 3.69 10.13
N LEU A 65 -3.06 4.07 11.38
CA LEU A 65 -1.71 4.42 11.83
C LEU A 65 -0.67 3.32 11.55
N VAL A 66 -1.07 2.05 11.61
CA VAL A 66 -0.18 0.90 11.38
C VAL A 66 0.44 0.87 9.97
N ALA A 67 -0.27 1.39 8.97
CA ALA A 67 0.22 1.51 7.60
C ALA A 67 1.02 2.81 7.35
N CYS A 68 0.87 3.81 8.22
CA CYS A 68 1.52 5.13 8.13
C CYS A 68 2.94 5.12 8.74
N ASN A 69 3.81 4.24 8.23
CA ASN A 69 5.20 4.13 8.67
C ASN A 69 6.16 4.39 7.50
N LYS A 70 7.14 5.29 7.68
CA LYS A 70 8.08 5.71 6.62
C LYS A 70 8.71 4.51 5.88
N ARG A 71 9.20 3.51 6.62
CA ARG A 71 9.84 2.31 6.06
C ARG A 71 8.87 1.37 5.33
N VAL A 72 7.63 1.26 5.82
CA VAL A 72 6.55 0.50 5.15
C VAL A 72 6.21 1.17 3.82
N ILE A 73 5.98 2.48 3.84
CA ILE A 73 5.60 3.27 2.67
C ILE A 73 6.71 3.23 1.61
N GLU A 74 7.97 3.44 2.00
CA GLU A 74 9.12 3.35 1.10
C GLU A 74 9.18 1.98 0.41
N SER A 75 9.00 0.90 1.17
CA SER A 75 8.96 -0.46 0.64
C SER A 75 7.83 -0.69 -0.36
N LEU A 76 6.63 -0.21 -0.06
CA LEU A 76 5.47 -0.31 -0.95
C LEU A 76 5.68 0.47 -2.25
N ILE A 77 6.23 1.70 -2.18
CA ILE A 77 6.59 2.50 -3.35
C ILE A 77 7.61 1.74 -4.21
N LYS A 78 8.70 1.27 -3.61
CA LYS A 78 9.76 0.55 -4.35
C LYS A 78 9.26 -0.74 -4.98
N ALA A 79 8.31 -1.42 -4.36
CA ALA A 79 7.71 -2.65 -4.89
C ALA A 79 6.72 -2.38 -6.04
N GLY A 80 6.21 -1.15 -6.19
CA GLY A 80 5.22 -0.78 -7.20
C GLY A 80 3.77 -0.84 -6.73
N ALA A 81 3.54 -0.94 -5.42
CA ALA A 81 2.20 -1.09 -4.87
C ALA A 81 1.28 0.13 -5.12
N PHE A 82 1.84 1.25 -5.57
CA PHE A 82 1.11 2.49 -5.89
C PHE A 82 1.13 2.83 -7.39
N ASP A 83 1.67 1.96 -8.26
CA ASP A 83 1.85 2.28 -9.69
C ASP A 83 0.50 2.54 -10.41
N SER A 84 -0.59 1.91 -9.98
CA SER A 84 -1.93 2.10 -10.55
C SER A 84 -2.51 3.49 -10.30
N MET A 85 -1.92 4.28 -9.40
CA MET A 85 -2.34 5.65 -9.09
C MET A 85 -1.76 6.70 -10.05
N GLY A 86 -0.90 6.30 -11.00
CA GLY A 86 -0.38 7.19 -12.03
C GLY A 86 0.75 8.15 -11.61
N HIS A 87 1.20 8.10 -10.36
CA HIS A 87 2.38 8.83 -9.91
C HIS A 87 3.67 8.04 -10.20
N THR A 88 4.76 8.77 -10.47
CA THR A 88 6.07 8.12 -10.57
C THR A 88 6.54 7.66 -9.19
N ARG A 89 7.22 6.52 -9.11
CA ARG A 89 7.83 6.06 -7.86
C ARG A 89 8.84 7.08 -7.31
N LEU A 90 9.58 7.77 -8.18
CA LEU A 90 10.55 8.79 -7.78
C LEU A 90 9.88 9.96 -7.05
N SER A 91 8.79 10.50 -7.61
CA SER A 91 8.08 11.62 -6.98
C SER A 91 7.52 11.23 -5.61
N MET A 92 7.02 10.00 -5.46
CA MET A 92 6.56 9.50 -4.15
C MET A 92 7.73 9.32 -3.17
N ILE A 93 8.85 8.72 -3.60
CA ILE A 93 10.04 8.57 -2.74
C ILE A 93 10.56 9.91 -2.25
N GLN A 94 10.53 10.95 -3.07
CA GLN A 94 11.02 12.28 -2.67
C GLN A 94 10.19 12.92 -1.56
N VAL A 95 8.90 12.61 -1.46
CA VAL A 95 7.97 13.29 -0.53
C VAL A 95 7.43 12.40 0.59
N HIS A 96 7.65 11.08 0.53
CA HIS A 96 6.97 10.14 1.42
C HIS A 96 7.27 10.36 2.91
N GLU A 97 8.48 10.78 3.26
CA GLU A 97 8.84 11.00 4.67
C GLU A 97 8.04 12.16 5.27
N ASP A 98 8.03 13.30 4.59
CA ASP A 98 7.30 14.50 5.01
C ASP A 98 5.79 14.23 5.02
N ALA A 99 5.28 13.54 3.99
CA ALA A 99 3.86 13.19 3.90
C ALA A 99 3.42 12.28 5.06
N VAL A 100 4.22 11.28 5.41
CA VAL A 100 3.94 10.39 6.57
C VAL A 100 4.02 11.18 7.87
N GLU A 101 5.02 12.04 8.04
CA GLU A 101 5.18 12.85 9.24
C GLU A 101 4.01 13.80 9.47
N ALA A 102 3.47 14.38 8.40
CA ALA A 102 2.31 15.26 8.46
C ALA A 102 1.02 14.54 8.92
N VAL A 103 0.82 13.28 8.52
CA VAL A 103 -0.43 12.54 8.84
C VAL A 103 -0.39 11.77 10.15
N VAL A 104 0.80 11.37 10.63
CA VAL A 104 0.94 10.53 11.84
C VAL A 104 0.25 11.12 13.09
N PRO A 105 0.36 12.44 13.40
CA PRO A 105 -0.35 13.02 14.54
C PRO A 105 -1.87 12.89 14.43
N LEU A 106 -2.42 13.10 13.23
CA LEU A 106 -3.85 12.94 12.95
C LEU A 106 -4.29 11.49 13.15
N LYS A 107 -3.50 10.54 12.62
CA LYS A 107 -3.78 9.10 12.76
C LYS A 107 -3.66 8.59 14.19
N ARG A 108 -2.79 9.19 15.01
CA ARG A 108 -2.71 8.90 16.45
C ARG A 108 -3.96 9.39 17.18
N GLN A 109 -4.45 10.58 16.85
CA GLN A 109 -5.68 11.10 17.44
C GLN A 109 -6.89 10.25 17.07
N GLU A 110 -7.01 9.86 15.79
CA GLU A 110 -8.06 8.96 15.30
C GLU A 110 -8.04 7.59 15.99
N ALA A 111 -6.85 7.05 16.30
CA ALA A 111 -6.72 5.75 16.97
C ALA A 111 -6.99 5.78 18.48
N MET A 112 -7.06 6.97 19.09
CA MET A 112 -7.36 7.16 20.52
C MET A 112 -8.83 7.43 20.80
N GLY A 113 -9.63 7.75 19.78
CA GLY A 113 -11.08 7.94 19.85
C GLY A 113 -11.84 6.70 19.41
#